data_AF-A0A3P2AKX1-F1
#
_entry.id   AF-A0A3P2AKX1-F1
#
_cell.length_a   1.000
_cell.length_b   1.000
_cell.length_c   1.000
_cell.angle_alpha   90.00
_cell.angle_beta   90.00
_cell.angle_gamma   90.00
#
_symmetry.space_group_name_H-M   'P 1'
#
loop_
_entity.id
_entity.type
_entity.pdbx_description
1 polymer ?
#
loop_
_entity_poly.entity_id
_entity_poly.type
_entity_poly.pdbx_seq_one_letter_code
_entity_poly.pdbx_strand_id
1 'polypeptide(L)'
;MVREDNFYWKIFHISIIMKGEYMSKKKAEGYLPNIKPKPEISQIHDKFFKANMSKHEVITDFLQSYLPEQVQKYIDFFSITQLEPRNISRKLKLQEADLLFRLMINGSPCYLLLLMEHKSYQDRHTPIQILRYIIEIWEKEWQEKKKISPILPLVFYQGTKKWKYPQLKTYLPIDFPKEMQIYLPLYEALFYDFSLEENAELKGHKIELELFLRIIRIIYQQDRQVFQREIIEIFRDISHFHPEQMIEYMERTISYFSIVRSEIEDEELLKLAQKAGGEKVMETIWDRMEQRMEQRIAQRVEARWRKIGQQEGRQEGIQEGIQEGRQEGRREGRQEEKLSLARKMKENHFTIEQIIYYTELTEEEILAL
;
A
#
# COMPACT_ATOMS: atom_id res chain seq x y z
N MET A 1 15.10 40.89 18.19
CA MET A 1 15.81 40.59 16.92
C MET A 1 16.67 39.32 16.98
N VAL A 2 16.47 38.38 17.94
CA VAL A 2 17.27 37.13 18.04
C VAL A 2 16.40 35.86 17.92
N ARG A 3 15.07 35.99 17.69
CA ARG A 3 14.15 34.84 17.61
C ARG A 3 13.90 34.31 16.20
N GLU A 4 14.05 35.14 15.16
CA GLU A 4 13.83 34.70 13.78
C GLU A 4 14.88 33.68 13.34
N ASP A 5 16.15 33.82 13.77
CA ASP A 5 17.26 32.94 13.36
C ASP A 5 17.12 31.47 13.84
N ASN A 6 16.43 31.21 14.96
CA ASN A 6 16.24 29.85 15.49
C ASN A 6 15.22 29.06 14.63
N PHE A 7 14.21 29.75 14.11
CA PHE A 7 13.16 29.15 13.30
C PHE A 7 13.68 28.73 11.91
N TYR A 8 14.50 29.57 11.26
CA TYR A 8 15.13 29.21 9.97
C TYR A 8 16.10 28.03 10.10
N TRP A 9 16.87 27.95 11.19
CA TRP A 9 17.74 26.81 11.46
C TRP A 9 16.98 25.50 11.67
N LYS A 10 15.88 25.58 12.42
CA LYS A 10 14.96 24.46 12.64
C LYS A 10 14.34 23.98 11.33
N ILE A 11 13.83 24.89 10.49
CA ILE A 11 13.30 24.56 9.16
C ILE A 11 14.35 23.91 8.26
N PHE A 12 15.57 24.45 8.25
CA PHE A 12 16.68 23.90 7.49
C PHE A 12 17.02 22.47 7.95
N HIS A 13 16.96 22.18 9.25
CA HIS A 13 17.20 20.84 9.81
C HIS A 13 16.18 19.81 9.32
N ILE A 14 14.88 20.14 9.35
CA ILE A 14 13.83 19.25 8.83
C ILE A 14 13.91 19.10 7.31
N SER A 15 14.22 20.17 6.56
CA SER A 15 14.43 20.07 5.10
C SER A 15 15.60 19.14 4.77
N ILE A 16 16.67 19.15 5.57
CA ILE A 16 17.79 18.21 5.43
C ILE A 16 17.35 16.79 5.77
N ILE A 17 16.52 16.58 6.79
CA ILE A 17 16.00 15.28 7.18
C ILE A 17 15.07 14.69 6.10
N MET A 18 14.15 15.50 5.58
CA MET A 18 13.20 15.14 4.51
C MET A 18 13.91 14.93 3.16
N LYS A 19 14.85 15.82 2.80
CA LYS A 19 15.77 15.60 1.68
C LYS A 19 16.66 14.39 1.96
N GLY A 20 17.00 14.08 3.20
CA GLY A 20 17.74 12.89 3.65
C GLY A 20 16.97 11.58 3.46
N GLU A 21 15.66 11.56 3.66
CA GLU A 21 14.80 10.43 3.26
C GLU A 21 14.77 10.24 1.74
N TYR A 22 14.81 11.35 0.98
CA TYR A 22 14.84 11.35 -0.49
C TYR A 22 16.22 11.09 -1.11
N MET A 23 17.30 11.46 -0.41
CA MET A 23 18.70 11.40 -0.85
C MET A 23 19.43 10.20 -0.25
N SER A 24 18.99 9.61 0.86
CA SER A 24 19.46 8.28 1.29
C SER A 24 19.00 7.18 0.34
N LYS A 25 17.99 7.47 -0.49
CA LYS A 25 17.67 6.74 -1.73
C LYS A 25 18.74 6.86 -2.82
N LYS A 26 19.55 7.93 -2.84
CA LYS A 26 20.62 8.19 -3.82
C LYS A 26 22.03 7.91 -3.29
N LYS A 27 22.33 8.11 -2.00
CA LYS A 27 23.68 7.95 -1.43
C LYS A 27 24.03 6.52 -0.97
N ALA A 28 23.14 5.56 -1.15
CA ALA A 28 23.43 4.14 -0.96
C ALA A 28 23.99 3.46 -2.24
N GLU A 29 24.37 4.22 -3.27
CA GLU A 29 24.88 3.72 -4.57
C GLU A 29 26.29 3.08 -4.53
N GLY A 30 26.81 2.73 -3.35
CA GLY A 30 28.12 2.08 -3.21
C GLY A 30 28.10 0.54 -3.29
N TYR A 31 26.97 -0.10 -2.96
CA TYR A 31 26.79 -1.56 -3.03
C TYR A 31 25.28 -1.86 -3.12
N LEU A 32 24.76 -2.15 -4.30
CA LEU A 32 23.32 -2.46 -4.48
C LEU A 32 23.12 -3.70 -5.35
N PRO A 33 22.58 -4.81 -4.80
CA PRO A 33 21.75 -5.70 -5.59
C PRO A 33 20.42 -4.97 -5.89
N ASN A 34 20.13 -4.78 -7.18
CA ASN A 34 18.86 -4.32 -7.78
C ASN A 34 17.95 -3.42 -6.93
N ILE A 35 18.14 -2.11 -7.07
CA ILE A 35 17.36 -1.03 -6.46
C ILE A 35 15.93 -1.01 -7.04
N LYS A 36 14.90 -1.08 -6.19
CA LYS A 36 13.54 -0.74 -6.61
C LYS A 36 13.43 0.77 -6.92
N PRO A 37 12.72 1.17 -8.00
CA PRO A 37 12.62 2.57 -8.41
C PRO A 37 11.95 3.48 -7.36
N LYS A 38 12.11 4.81 -7.51
CA LYS A 38 11.29 5.81 -6.79
C LYS A 38 9.82 5.39 -6.87
N PRO A 39 9.02 5.48 -5.79
CA PRO A 39 7.59 5.23 -5.88
C PRO A 39 7.02 6.22 -6.89
N GLU A 40 6.28 5.71 -7.85
CA GLU A 40 5.57 6.53 -8.82
C GLU A 40 4.60 7.47 -8.08
N ILE A 41 4.39 8.68 -8.62
CA ILE A 41 3.51 9.69 -8.02
C ILE A 41 2.12 9.10 -7.72
N SER A 42 1.63 8.17 -8.55
CA SER A 42 0.38 7.45 -8.31
C SER A 42 0.36 6.70 -6.97
N GLN A 43 1.44 6.01 -6.59
CA GLN A 43 1.51 5.26 -5.33
C GLN A 43 1.40 6.16 -4.08
N ILE A 44 1.69 7.45 -4.23
CA ILE A 44 1.62 8.41 -3.13
C ILE A 44 0.18 8.91 -2.96
N HIS A 45 -0.51 9.19 -4.07
CA HIS A 45 -1.95 9.44 -4.07
C HIS A 45 -2.71 8.25 -3.48
N ASP A 46 -2.37 7.03 -3.90
CA ASP A 46 -2.97 5.78 -3.40
C ASP A 46 -2.86 5.64 -1.88
N LYS A 47 -1.64 5.86 -1.34
CA LYS A 47 -1.39 5.79 0.10
C LYS A 47 -2.13 6.88 0.87
N PHE A 48 -2.13 8.10 0.35
CA PHE A 48 -2.83 9.22 1.00
C PHE A 48 -4.33 9.00 1.01
N PHE A 49 -4.91 8.57 -0.12
CA PHE A 49 -6.31 8.18 -0.24
C PHE A 49 -6.65 7.10 0.79
N LYS A 50 -5.92 5.98 0.77
CA LYS A 50 -6.16 4.85 1.67
C LYS A 50 -6.09 5.26 3.14
N ALA A 51 -5.08 6.02 3.53
CA ALA A 51 -4.90 6.46 4.92
C ALA A 51 -6.01 7.38 5.43
N ASN A 52 -6.71 8.09 4.55
CA ASN A 52 -7.85 8.93 4.92
C ASN A 52 -9.17 8.16 4.84
N MET A 53 -9.44 7.53 3.70
CA MET A 53 -10.71 6.87 3.42
C MET A 53 -10.91 5.56 4.22
N SER A 54 -9.83 5.00 4.79
CA SER A 54 -9.92 3.89 5.75
C SER A 54 -10.49 4.30 7.12
N LYS A 55 -10.49 5.61 7.45
CA LYS A 55 -11.03 6.10 8.72
C LYS A 55 -12.56 6.02 8.70
N HIS A 56 -13.15 5.43 9.74
CA HIS A 56 -14.60 5.19 9.81
C HIS A 56 -15.39 6.50 9.71
N GLU A 57 -14.95 7.55 10.39
CA GLU A 57 -15.56 8.87 10.34
C GLU A 57 -15.57 9.48 8.93
N VAL A 58 -14.50 9.28 8.14
CA VAL A 58 -14.36 9.83 6.79
C VAL A 58 -15.24 9.06 5.81
N ILE A 59 -15.20 7.73 5.81
CA ILE A 59 -16.02 6.93 4.88
C ILE A 59 -17.51 7.07 5.20
N THR A 60 -17.88 7.12 6.47
CA THR A 60 -19.29 7.29 6.87
C THR A 60 -19.81 8.64 6.41
N ASP A 61 -19.08 9.71 6.66
CA ASP A 61 -19.46 11.05 6.20
C ASP A 61 -19.53 11.12 4.67
N PHE A 62 -18.56 10.50 3.98
CA PHE A 62 -18.55 10.44 2.52
C PHE A 62 -19.80 9.75 1.96
N LEU A 63 -20.20 8.61 2.53
CA LEU A 63 -21.38 7.90 2.06
C LEU A 63 -22.68 8.67 2.39
N GLN A 64 -22.75 9.35 3.53
CA GLN A 64 -23.90 10.19 3.90
C GLN A 64 -24.04 11.42 3.02
N SER A 65 -22.92 12.01 2.60
CA SER A 65 -22.92 13.21 1.76
C SER A 65 -23.17 12.92 0.28
N TYR A 66 -22.66 11.80 -0.24
CA TYR A 66 -22.59 11.60 -1.69
C TYR A 66 -23.48 10.47 -2.24
N LEU A 67 -23.89 9.48 -1.43
CA LEU A 67 -24.78 8.44 -1.94
C LEU A 67 -26.17 9.03 -2.29
N PRO A 68 -26.88 8.49 -3.29
CA PRO A 68 -28.27 8.88 -3.53
C PRO A 68 -29.14 8.61 -2.29
N GLU A 69 -30.04 9.53 -1.96
CA GLU A 69 -30.94 9.42 -0.80
C GLU A 69 -31.72 8.09 -0.79
N GLN A 70 -32.11 7.60 -1.98
CA GLN A 70 -32.82 6.33 -2.11
C GLN A 70 -31.99 5.11 -1.70
N VAL A 71 -30.65 5.21 -1.75
CA VAL A 71 -29.71 4.17 -1.31
C VAL A 71 -29.39 4.34 0.18
N GLN A 72 -29.13 5.58 0.61
CA GLN A 72 -28.72 5.89 1.99
C GLN A 72 -29.69 5.34 3.05
N LYS A 73 -31.00 5.47 2.82
CA LYS A 73 -32.04 5.09 3.79
C LYS A 73 -32.04 3.61 4.20
N TYR A 74 -31.33 2.76 3.46
CA TYR A 74 -31.24 1.33 3.75
C TYR A 74 -29.94 0.94 4.46
N ILE A 75 -28.96 1.83 4.52
CA ILE A 75 -27.62 1.56 5.05
C ILE A 75 -27.58 1.83 6.55
N ASP A 76 -27.10 0.86 7.32
CA ASP A 76 -26.66 1.09 8.70
C ASP A 76 -25.21 1.59 8.71
N PHE A 77 -25.04 2.91 8.82
CA PHE A 77 -23.72 3.55 8.81
C PHE A 77 -22.84 3.15 10.00
N PHE A 78 -23.41 2.74 11.14
CA PHE A 78 -22.62 2.30 12.30
C PHE A 78 -21.98 0.92 12.08
N SER A 79 -22.51 0.14 11.14
CA SER A 79 -22.01 -1.20 10.83
C SER A 79 -20.78 -1.21 9.90
N ILE A 80 -20.37 -0.06 9.36
CA ILE A 80 -19.30 0.04 8.36
C ILE A 80 -17.96 -0.37 9.00
N THR A 81 -17.38 -1.45 8.48
CA THR A 81 -16.10 -1.98 8.92
C THR A 81 -15.20 -2.28 7.72
N GLN A 82 -13.96 -1.82 7.75
CA GLN A 82 -13.00 -2.13 6.70
C GLN A 82 -12.55 -3.59 6.78
N LEU A 83 -12.45 -4.23 5.63
CA LEU A 83 -11.95 -5.60 5.50
C LEU A 83 -10.62 -5.61 4.78
N GLU A 84 -9.68 -6.36 5.34
CA GLU A 84 -8.45 -6.71 4.65
C GLU A 84 -8.73 -7.81 3.61
N PRO A 85 -8.39 -7.63 2.31
CA PRO A 85 -8.73 -8.60 1.25
C PRO A 85 -8.26 -10.03 1.54
N ARG A 86 -7.10 -10.16 2.21
CA ARG A 86 -6.53 -11.45 2.67
C ARG A 86 -7.44 -12.21 3.63
N ASN A 87 -8.34 -11.53 4.35
CA ASN A 87 -9.30 -12.15 5.26
C ASN A 87 -10.47 -12.79 4.50
N ILE A 88 -10.70 -12.37 3.26
CA ILE A 88 -11.70 -12.99 2.38
C ILE A 88 -11.01 -14.12 1.61
N SER A 89 -10.00 -13.81 0.81
CA SER A 89 -9.32 -14.81 0.00
C SER A 89 -7.86 -14.43 -0.23
N ARG A 90 -6.96 -15.41 -0.15
CA ARG A 90 -5.55 -15.22 -0.57
C ARG A 90 -5.40 -14.93 -2.07
N LYS A 91 -6.42 -15.29 -2.86
CA LYS A 91 -6.47 -15.00 -4.30
C LYS A 91 -6.93 -13.57 -4.58
N LEU A 92 -7.74 -12.98 -3.69
CA LEU A 92 -8.27 -11.63 -3.84
C LEU A 92 -7.15 -10.62 -3.68
N LYS A 93 -6.74 -10.02 -4.81
CA LYS A 93 -5.71 -8.99 -4.87
C LYS A 93 -6.31 -7.69 -5.36
N LEU A 94 -6.74 -6.89 -4.39
CA LEU A 94 -7.11 -5.50 -4.66
C LEU A 94 -5.86 -4.67 -4.99
N GLN A 95 -6.05 -3.60 -5.77
CA GLN A 95 -4.98 -2.61 -5.94
C GLN A 95 -4.68 -1.91 -4.60
N GLU A 96 -3.55 -1.22 -4.50
CA GLU A 96 -3.07 -0.67 -3.22
C GLU A 96 -4.08 0.32 -2.61
N ALA A 97 -4.69 1.17 -3.44
CA ALA A 97 -5.66 2.19 -3.05
C ALA A 97 -7.10 1.68 -2.87
N ASP A 98 -7.43 0.52 -3.47
CA ASP A 98 -8.77 -0.05 -3.42
C ASP A 98 -9.13 -0.49 -2.00
N LEU A 99 -10.36 -0.20 -1.60
CA LEU A 99 -10.89 -0.50 -0.27
C LEU A 99 -12.13 -1.37 -0.37
N LEU A 100 -12.26 -2.25 0.62
CA LEU A 100 -13.40 -3.12 0.76
C LEU A 100 -13.93 -3.00 2.17
N PHE A 101 -15.22 -2.70 2.28
CA PHE A 101 -15.91 -2.58 3.55
C PHE A 101 -17.04 -3.60 3.64
N ARG A 102 -17.36 -3.98 4.87
CA ARG A 102 -18.59 -4.68 5.24
C ARG A 102 -19.54 -3.66 5.86
N LEU A 103 -20.81 -3.74 5.49
CA LEU A 103 -21.89 -2.94 6.05
C LEU A 103 -23.20 -3.73 6.01
N MET A 104 -24.19 -3.30 6.77
CA MET A 104 -25.52 -3.87 6.78
C MET A 104 -26.45 -2.99 5.94
N ILE A 105 -27.20 -3.61 5.04
CA ILE A 105 -28.26 -2.97 4.25
C ILE A 105 -29.56 -3.71 4.55
N ASN A 106 -30.54 -3.04 5.15
CA ASN A 106 -31.79 -3.66 5.64
C ASN A 106 -31.55 -4.94 6.47
N GLY A 107 -30.56 -4.90 7.37
CA GLY A 107 -30.21 -6.05 8.22
C GLY A 107 -29.54 -7.21 7.47
N SER A 108 -29.26 -7.07 6.17
CA SER A 108 -28.51 -8.05 5.38
C SER A 108 -27.08 -7.59 5.16
N PRO A 109 -26.09 -8.47 5.31
CA PRO A 109 -24.71 -8.06 5.21
C PRO A 109 -24.30 -7.89 3.75
N CYS A 110 -23.69 -6.76 3.42
CA CYS A 110 -23.30 -6.35 2.08
C CYS A 110 -21.84 -5.89 2.07
N TYR A 111 -21.23 -5.89 0.90
CA TYR A 111 -19.92 -5.29 0.69
C TYR A 111 -20.05 -3.92 0.02
N LEU A 112 -19.20 -2.98 0.40
CA LEU A 112 -18.91 -1.76 -0.37
C LEU A 112 -17.51 -1.91 -0.94
N LEU A 113 -17.43 -1.93 -2.27
CA LEU A 113 -16.17 -2.01 -3.00
C LEU A 113 -15.85 -0.61 -3.55
N LEU A 114 -14.86 0.04 -2.96
CA LEU A 114 -14.45 1.40 -3.27
C LEU A 114 -13.13 1.39 -4.02
N LEU A 115 -13.18 1.69 -5.32
CA LEU A 115 -12.00 1.82 -6.16
C LEU A 115 -11.59 3.28 -6.25
N MET A 116 -10.28 3.51 -6.21
CA MET A 116 -9.69 4.81 -6.41
C MET A 116 -9.04 4.84 -7.79
N GLU A 117 -9.47 5.79 -8.62
CA GLU A 117 -8.90 6.01 -9.94
C GLU A 117 -8.10 7.31 -9.95
N HIS A 118 -6.83 7.19 -10.37
CA HIS A 118 -5.92 8.32 -10.49
C HIS A 118 -5.34 8.40 -11.91
N LYS A 119 -5.29 9.62 -12.45
CA LYS A 119 -5.10 9.91 -13.88
C LYS A 119 -3.70 9.62 -14.47
N SER A 120 -2.82 8.91 -13.77
CA SER A 120 -1.49 8.63 -14.33
C SER A 120 -1.53 7.69 -15.54
N TYR A 121 -2.57 6.86 -15.67
CA TYR A 121 -2.91 6.13 -16.91
C TYR A 121 -4.43 6.07 -17.08
N GLN A 122 -4.92 6.19 -18.32
CA GLN A 122 -6.34 5.94 -18.63
C GLN A 122 -6.57 4.42 -18.57
N ASP A 123 -6.74 3.88 -17.37
CA ASP A 123 -7.05 2.46 -17.24
C ASP A 123 -8.50 2.24 -17.68
N ARG A 124 -8.67 1.72 -18.90
CA ARG A 124 -9.99 1.38 -19.46
C ARG A 124 -10.54 0.10 -18.81
N HIS A 125 -9.83 -0.51 -17.87
CA HIS A 125 -10.18 -1.80 -17.30
C HIS A 125 -10.90 -1.71 -15.95
N THR A 126 -11.07 -0.53 -15.34
CA THR A 126 -11.78 -0.38 -14.04
C THR A 126 -13.10 -1.14 -13.98
N PRO A 127 -13.98 -1.11 -15.01
CA PRO A 127 -15.24 -1.82 -14.93
C PRO A 127 -15.07 -3.35 -14.93
N ILE A 128 -14.09 -3.84 -15.70
CA ILE A 128 -13.74 -5.26 -15.73
C ILE A 128 -13.07 -5.68 -14.42
N GLN A 129 -12.25 -4.81 -13.82
CA GLN A 129 -11.61 -5.02 -12.53
C GLN A 129 -12.62 -5.17 -11.40
N ILE A 130 -13.65 -4.32 -11.35
CA ILE A 130 -14.75 -4.44 -10.39
C ILE A 130 -15.47 -5.77 -10.59
N LEU A 131 -15.82 -6.13 -11.82
CA LEU A 131 -16.50 -7.41 -12.09
C LEU A 131 -15.66 -8.60 -11.64
N ARG A 132 -14.34 -8.57 -11.87
CA ARG A 132 -13.41 -9.59 -11.36
C ARG A 132 -13.47 -9.67 -9.83
N TYR A 133 -13.40 -8.55 -9.12
CA TYR A 133 -13.49 -8.54 -7.66
C TYR A 133 -14.82 -9.08 -7.14
N ILE A 134 -15.92 -8.71 -7.79
CA ILE A 134 -17.25 -9.26 -7.47
C ILE A 134 -17.25 -10.78 -7.57
N ILE A 135 -16.77 -11.31 -8.70
CA ILE A 135 -16.70 -12.77 -8.93
C ILE A 135 -15.80 -13.46 -7.91
N GLU A 136 -14.62 -12.91 -7.62
CA GLU A 136 -13.68 -13.50 -6.65
C GLU A 136 -14.26 -13.54 -5.22
N ILE A 137 -14.98 -12.49 -4.80
CA ILE A 137 -15.66 -12.45 -3.50
C ILE A 137 -16.79 -13.49 -3.46
N TRP A 138 -17.64 -13.52 -4.49
CA TRP A 138 -18.77 -14.44 -4.55
C TRP A 138 -18.35 -15.90 -4.66
N GLU A 139 -17.33 -16.21 -5.45
CA GLU A 139 -16.77 -17.55 -5.55
C GLU A 139 -16.27 -18.03 -4.17
N LYS A 140 -15.65 -17.14 -3.42
CA LYS A 140 -15.17 -17.44 -2.07
C LYS A 140 -16.32 -17.70 -1.09
N GLU A 141 -17.35 -16.85 -1.06
CA GLU A 141 -18.53 -17.08 -0.22
C GLU A 141 -19.23 -18.40 -0.58
N TRP A 142 -19.36 -18.68 -1.88
CA TRP A 142 -19.94 -19.92 -2.38
C TRP A 142 -19.15 -21.17 -1.93
N GLN A 143 -17.82 -21.15 -2.04
CA GLN A 143 -16.95 -22.23 -1.55
C GLN A 143 -17.09 -22.47 -0.04
N GLU A 144 -17.39 -21.42 0.72
CA GLU A 144 -17.65 -21.49 2.16
C GLU A 144 -19.10 -21.85 2.50
N LYS A 145 -19.93 -22.19 1.49
CA LYS A 145 -21.36 -22.51 1.63
C LYS A 145 -22.16 -21.37 2.28
N LYS A 146 -21.69 -20.13 2.11
CA LYS A 146 -22.40 -18.92 2.55
C LYS A 146 -23.38 -18.48 1.47
N LYS A 147 -24.41 -17.75 1.88
CA LYS A 147 -25.21 -16.98 0.92
C LYS A 147 -24.33 -15.88 0.33
N ILE A 148 -24.49 -15.64 -0.96
CA ILE A 148 -23.79 -14.57 -1.66
C ILE A 148 -24.27 -13.22 -1.14
N SER A 149 -23.32 -12.38 -0.70
CA SER A 149 -23.60 -11.04 -0.24
C SER A 149 -23.66 -10.06 -1.42
N PRO A 150 -24.63 -9.12 -1.45
CA PRO A 150 -24.61 -8.02 -2.41
C PRO A 150 -23.35 -7.17 -2.29
N ILE A 151 -22.91 -6.59 -3.41
CA ILE A 151 -21.72 -5.73 -3.48
C ILE A 151 -22.14 -4.42 -4.12
N LEU A 152 -21.90 -3.30 -3.45
CA LEU A 152 -22.08 -1.94 -3.96
C LEU A 152 -20.74 -1.42 -4.50
N PRO A 153 -20.57 -1.28 -5.82
CA PRO A 153 -19.35 -0.74 -6.40
C PRO A 153 -19.39 0.78 -6.46
N LEU A 154 -18.32 1.40 -5.99
CA LEU A 154 -18.10 2.84 -5.99
C LEU A 154 -16.74 3.15 -6.60
N VAL A 155 -16.69 4.15 -7.47
CA VAL A 155 -15.47 4.67 -8.09
C VAL A 155 -15.27 6.11 -7.67
N PHE A 156 -14.18 6.34 -6.94
CA PHE A 156 -13.69 7.64 -6.54
C PHE A 156 -12.63 8.08 -7.53
N TYR A 157 -12.83 9.19 -8.21
CA TYR A 157 -11.86 9.69 -9.18
C TYR A 157 -11.22 10.99 -8.72
N GLN A 158 -9.89 11.02 -8.83
CA GLN A 158 -9.07 12.18 -8.55
C GLN A 158 -8.18 12.50 -9.75
N GLY A 159 -8.13 13.77 -10.15
CA GLY A 159 -7.22 14.21 -11.20
C GLY A 159 -7.29 15.70 -11.51
N THR A 160 -6.62 16.10 -12.59
CA THR A 160 -6.60 17.50 -13.03
C THR A 160 -7.83 17.88 -13.85
N LYS A 161 -8.26 17.01 -14.77
CA LYS A 161 -9.42 17.25 -15.65
C LYS A 161 -10.62 16.40 -15.27
N LYS A 162 -11.81 16.87 -15.61
CA LYS A 162 -13.03 16.05 -15.50
C LYS A 162 -12.87 14.72 -16.21
N TRP A 163 -13.57 13.72 -15.70
CA TRP A 163 -13.65 12.42 -16.31
C TRP A 163 -15.05 11.86 -16.16
N LYS A 164 -15.47 11.07 -17.15
CA LYS A 164 -16.71 10.30 -17.07
C LYS A 164 -16.32 8.84 -17.01
N TYR A 165 -16.67 8.19 -15.91
CA TYR A 165 -16.48 6.77 -15.76
C TYR A 165 -17.34 6.00 -16.79
N PRO A 166 -16.73 5.16 -17.63
CA PRO A 166 -17.46 4.32 -18.57
C PRO A 166 -18.08 3.13 -17.82
N GLN A 167 -19.40 3.07 -17.73
CA GLN A 167 -20.10 1.91 -17.18
C GLN A 167 -19.82 0.66 -18.03
N LEU A 168 -19.87 -0.54 -17.44
CA LEU A 168 -19.52 -1.78 -18.17
C LEU A 168 -20.35 -1.96 -19.47
N LYS A 169 -21.63 -1.58 -19.44
CA LYS A 169 -22.52 -1.61 -20.62
C LYS A 169 -22.04 -0.76 -21.79
N THR A 170 -21.23 0.27 -21.55
CA THR A 170 -20.70 1.18 -22.59
C THR A 170 -19.65 0.52 -23.49
N TYR A 171 -19.12 -0.64 -23.09
CA TYR A 171 -18.18 -1.43 -23.89
C TYR A 171 -18.88 -2.41 -24.84
N LEU A 172 -20.20 -2.56 -24.75
CA LEU A 172 -20.96 -3.38 -25.69
C LEU A 172 -20.99 -2.72 -27.07
N PRO A 173 -21.16 -3.51 -28.16
CA PRO A 173 -21.41 -2.95 -29.48
C PRO A 173 -22.59 -1.97 -29.45
N ILE A 174 -22.47 -0.85 -30.19
CA ILE A 174 -23.49 0.22 -30.20
C ILE A 174 -24.88 -0.32 -30.57
N ASP A 175 -24.94 -1.27 -31.50
CA ASP A 175 -26.18 -1.87 -32.00
C ASP A 175 -26.62 -3.13 -31.21
N PHE A 176 -26.02 -3.40 -30.04
CA PHE A 176 -26.42 -4.54 -29.22
C PHE A 176 -27.84 -4.34 -28.64
N PRO A 177 -28.78 -5.29 -28.83
CA PRO A 177 -30.16 -5.12 -28.40
C PRO A 177 -30.30 -4.91 -26.88
N LYS A 178 -31.07 -3.90 -26.47
CA LYS A 178 -31.27 -3.56 -25.05
C LYS A 178 -31.99 -4.67 -24.29
N GLU A 179 -32.92 -5.33 -24.96
CA GLU A 179 -33.69 -6.46 -24.45
C GLU A 179 -32.79 -7.65 -24.11
N MET A 180 -31.62 -7.77 -24.75
CA MET A 180 -30.65 -8.83 -24.48
C MET A 180 -29.70 -8.49 -23.33
N GLN A 181 -29.62 -7.22 -22.90
CA GLN A 181 -28.72 -6.80 -21.82
C GLN A 181 -29.08 -7.44 -20.47
N ILE A 182 -30.33 -7.85 -20.27
CA ILE A 182 -30.79 -8.54 -19.05
C ILE A 182 -30.14 -9.91 -18.85
N TYR A 183 -29.60 -10.52 -19.91
CA TYR A 183 -28.93 -11.82 -19.86
C TYR A 183 -27.41 -11.69 -19.68
N LEU A 184 -26.89 -10.46 -19.56
CA LEU A 184 -25.47 -10.18 -19.37
C LEU A 184 -25.19 -9.85 -17.90
N PRO A 185 -23.99 -10.18 -17.38
CA PRO A 185 -23.60 -9.85 -16.00
C PRO A 185 -23.15 -8.39 -15.88
N LEU A 186 -24.04 -7.47 -16.25
CA LEU A 186 -23.79 -6.03 -16.19
C LEU A 186 -24.09 -5.49 -14.80
N TYR A 187 -23.34 -4.48 -14.39
CA TYR A 187 -23.58 -3.71 -13.19
C TYR A 187 -23.33 -2.23 -13.47
N GLU A 188 -23.82 -1.36 -12.58
CA GLU A 188 -23.49 0.06 -12.58
C GLU A 188 -22.71 0.43 -11.31
N ALA A 189 -21.60 1.16 -11.47
CA ALA A 189 -20.89 1.75 -10.35
C ALA A 189 -21.39 3.15 -10.07
N LEU A 190 -21.47 3.51 -8.79
CA LEU A 190 -21.58 4.91 -8.37
C LEU A 190 -20.24 5.60 -8.63
N PHE A 191 -20.26 6.73 -9.33
CA PHE A 191 -19.05 7.44 -9.73
C PHE A 191 -19.05 8.86 -9.19
N TYR A 192 -17.94 9.25 -8.57
CA TYR A 192 -17.75 10.59 -8.02
C TYR A 192 -16.43 11.18 -8.53
N ASP A 193 -16.54 12.32 -9.22
CA ASP A 193 -15.42 13.08 -9.78
C ASP A 193 -15.01 14.18 -8.79
N PHE A 194 -13.81 14.08 -8.23
CA PHE A 194 -13.19 15.09 -7.38
C PHE A 194 -11.97 15.74 -8.06
N SER A 195 -11.98 15.81 -9.39
CA SER A 195 -10.94 16.50 -10.14
C SER A 195 -10.96 18.01 -9.93
N LEU A 196 -9.83 18.66 -10.24
CA LEU A 196 -9.68 20.10 -10.10
C LEU A 196 -10.71 20.91 -10.91
N GLU A 197 -11.06 20.44 -12.11
CA GLU A 197 -12.07 21.06 -12.99
C GLU A 197 -13.52 20.79 -12.54
N GLU A 198 -13.77 19.83 -11.65
CA GLU A 198 -15.11 19.57 -11.14
C GLU A 198 -15.48 20.61 -10.07
N ASN A 199 -16.70 21.14 -10.16
CA ASN A 199 -17.20 22.11 -9.18
C ASN A 199 -17.90 21.36 -8.03
N ALA A 200 -17.27 20.30 -7.53
CA ALA A 200 -17.76 19.55 -6.39
C ALA A 200 -17.79 20.45 -5.15
N GLU A 201 -18.90 20.44 -4.41
CA GLU A 201 -19.00 21.06 -3.09
C GLU A 201 -18.15 20.27 -2.09
N LEU A 202 -17.09 20.92 -1.61
CA LEU A 202 -16.13 20.31 -0.68
C LEU A 202 -16.34 20.76 0.77
N LYS A 203 -17.20 21.77 0.99
CA LYS A 203 -17.49 22.35 2.29
C LYS A 203 -18.87 21.89 2.78
N GLY A 204 -19.07 21.89 4.10
CA GLY A 204 -20.34 21.50 4.72
C GLY A 204 -20.39 20.04 5.18
N HIS A 205 -19.26 19.33 5.04
CA HIS A 205 -19.03 17.98 5.53
C HIS A 205 -18.40 18.03 6.92
N LYS A 206 -18.20 16.87 7.55
CA LYS A 206 -17.30 16.81 8.71
C LYS A 206 -15.90 17.22 8.29
N ILE A 207 -15.20 17.88 9.21
CA ILE A 207 -13.95 18.56 8.92
C ILE A 207 -12.88 17.60 8.36
N GLU A 208 -12.87 16.34 8.78
CA GLU A 208 -11.94 15.32 8.30
C GLU A 208 -12.12 15.01 6.80
N LEU A 209 -13.36 14.85 6.33
CA LEU A 209 -13.66 14.62 4.93
C LEU A 209 -13.40 15.88 4.10
N GLU A 210 -13.85 17.04 4.58
CA GLU A 210 -13.61 18.33 3.93
C GLU A 210 -12.11 18.57 3.71
N LEU A 211 -11.30 18.40 4.75
CA LEU A 211 -9.84 18.55 4.65
C LEU A 211 -9.24 17.58 3.65
N PHE A 212 -9.64 16.31 3.72
CA PHE A 212 -9.18 15.30 2.76
C PHE A 212 -9.47 15.73 1.32
N LEU A 213 -10.73 16.07 1.01
CA LEU A 213 -11.17 16.46 -0.34
C LEU A 213 -10.49 17.74 -0.83
N ARG A 214 -10.30 18.74 0.05
CA ARG A 214 -9.57 19.97 -0.28
C ARG A 214 -8.10 19.69 -0.57
N ILE A 215 -7.43 18.86 0.23
CA ILE A 215 -6.01 18.50 0.03
C ILE A 215 -5.78 17.77 -1.29
N ILE A 216 -6.62 16.78 -1.62
CA ILE A 216 -6.47 16.01 -2.86
C ILE A 216 -6.78 16.83 -4.12
N ARG A 217 -7.51 17.94 -3.99
CA ARG A 217 -7.83 18.85 -5.08
C ARG A 217 -6.74 19.91 -5.26
N ILE A 218 -6.37 20.60 -4.17
CA ILE A 218 -5.42 21.72 -4.20
C ILE A 218 -4.01 21.28 -4.62
N ILE A 219 -3.69 19.98 -4.51
CA ILE A 219 -2.45 19.40 -5.04
C ILE A 219 -2.23 19.65 -6.53
N TYR A 220 -3.30 19.78 -7.31
CA TYR A 220 -3.24 20.03 -8.75
C TYR A 220 -3.24 21.52 -9.11
N GLN A 221 -3.43 22.40 -8.14
CA GLN A 221 -3.54 23.83 -8.40
C GLN A 221 -2.21 24.42 -8.84
N GLN A 222 -2.20 24.99 -10.05
CA GLN A 222 -1.02 25.57 -10.67
C GLN A 222 -0.85 27.04 -10.29
N ASP A 223 -1.94 27.76 -10.02
CA ASP A 223 -1.85 29.15 -9.55
C ASP A 223 -1.28 29.18 -8.13
N ARG A 224 -0.06 29.70 -8.00
CA ARG A 224 0.67 29.76 -6.74
C ARG A 224 -0.05 30.59 -5.68
N GLN A 225 -0.70 31.68 -6.06
CA GLN A 225 -1.39 32.54 -5.09
C GLN A 225 -2.67 31.88 -4.59
N VAL A 226 -3.43 31.24 -5.49
CA VAL A 226 -4.62 30.46 -5.09
C VAL A 226 -4.21 29.30 -4.19
N PHE A 227 -3.19 28.54 -4.59
CA PHE A 227 -2.61 27.45 -3.80
C PHE A 227 -2.23 27.91 -2.39
N GLN A 228 -1.45 28.99 -2.27
CA GLN A 228 -1.00 29.51 -0.97
C GLN A 228 -2.17 29.96 -0.09
N ARG A 229 -3.19 30.63 -0.66
CA ARG A 229 -4.38 31.02 0.12
C ARG A 229 -5.13 29.80 0.66
N GLU A 230 -5.42 28.84 -0.20
CA GLU A 230 -6.21 27.66 0.19
C GLU A 230 -5.45 26.75 1.17
N ILE A 231 -4.14 26.54 0.99
CA ILE A 231 -3.36 25.71 1.90
C ILE A 231 -3.21 26.37 3.28
N ILE A 232 -3.15 27.70 3.35
CA ILE A 232 -3.20 28.44 4.63
C ILE A 232 -4.55 28.20 5.32
N GLU A 233 -5.66 28.21 4.58
CA GLU A 233 -6.98 27.87 5.16
C GLU A 233 -7.02 26.43 5.66
N ILE A 234 -6.52 25.46 4.87
CA ILE A 234 -6.44 24.05 5.27
C ILE A 234 -5.63 23.91 6.57
N PHE A 235 -4.45 24.53 6.65
CA PHE A 235 -3.63 24.50 7.86
C PHE A 235 -4.29 25.21 9.04
N ARG A 236 -5.03 26.29 8.80
CA ARG A 236 -5.80 26.98 9.84
C ARG A 236 -6.89 26.06 10.39
N ASP A 237 -7.62 25.38 9.53
CA ASP A 237 -8.66 24.45 9.95
C ASP A 237 -8.06 23.27 10.73
N ILE A 238 -6.92 22.72 10.28
CA ILE A 238 -6.16 21.68 11.01
C ILE A 238 -5.71 22.19 12.39
N SER A 239 -5.35 23.47 12.52
CA SER A 239 -4.88 24.04 13.79
C SER A 239 -5.92 24.08 14.91
N HIS A 240 -7.21 23.91 14.58
CA HIS A 240 -8.29 23.84 15.56
C HIS A 240 -8.49 22.44 16.17
N PHE A 241 -7.82 21.40 15.66
CA PHE A 241 -7.89 20.07 16.25
C PHE A 241 -7.14 19.98 17.58
N HIS A 242 -7.43 18.93 18.35
CA HIS A 242 -6.62 18.57 19.51
C HIS A 242 -5.15 18.36 19.09
N PRO A 243 -4.15 18.75 19.89
CA PRO A 243 -2.75 18.79 19.46
C PRO A 243 -2.21 17.53 18.78
N GLU A 244 -2.61 16.34 19.23
CA GLU A 244 -2.16 15.08 18.62
C GLU A 244 -2.72 14.86 17.21
N GLN A 245 -4.01 15.14 17.00
CA GLN A 245 -4.66 15.06 15.70
C GLN A 245 -4.12 16.15 14.78
N MET A 246 -4.01 17.38 15.28
CA MET A 246 -3.40 18.49 14.54
C MET A 246 -2.04 18.10 13.98
N ILE A 247 -1.14 17.53 14.80
CA ILE A 247 0.18 17.07 14.36
C ILE A 247 0.07 15.97 13.29
N GLU A 248 -0.80 14.98 13.49
CA GLU A 248 -1.02 13.90 12.52
C GLU A 248 -1.47 14.45 11.14
N TYR A 249 -2.46 15.35 11.14
CA TYR A 249 -2.98 15.96 9.92
C TYR A 249 -1.95 16.87 9.25
N MET A 250 -1.24 17.71 10.01
CA MET A 250 -0.16 18.57 9.50
C MET A 250 0.94 17.73 8.84
N GLU A 251 1.48 16.75 9.57
CA GLU A 251 2.56 15.89 9.10
C GLU A 251 2.17 15.14 7.83
N ARG A 252 0.98 14.55 7.82
CA ARG A 252 0.47 13.80 6.66
C ARG A 252 0.25 14.70 5.45
N THR A 253 -0.27 15.91 5.68
CA THR A 253 -0.49 16.92 4.62
C THR A 253 0.84 17.37 4.05
N ILE A 254 1.77 17.84 4.88
CA ILE A 254 3.10 18.31 4.45
C ILE A 254 3.81 17.18 3.69
N SER A 255 3.90 15.98 4.27
CA SER A 255 4.54 14.83 3.62
C SER A 255 3.96 14.53 2.25
N TYR A 256 2.64 14.62 2.10
CA TYR A 256 1.98 14.41 0.81
C TYR A 256 2.36 15.48 -0.21
N PHE A 257 2.31 16.77 0.16
CA PHE A 257 2.72 17.88 -0.72
C PHE A 257 4.20 17.82 -1.08
N SER A 258 5.10 17.59 -0.12
CA SER A 258 6.55 17.49 -0.33
C SER A 258 6.92 16.44 -1.37
N ILE A 259 6.17 15.35 -1.40
CA ILE A 259 6.44 14.23 -2.29
C ILE A 259 5.85 14.48 -3.69
N VAL A 260 4.60 14.94 -3.76
CA VAL A 260 3.89 15.09 -5.04
C VAL A 260 4.26 16.39 -5.76
N ARG A 261 4.47 17.48 -5.00
CA ARG A 261 4.93 18.80 -5.51
C ARG A 261 6.39 19.04 -5.11
N SER A 262 7.29 18.27 -5.71
CA SER A 262 8.73 18.35 -5.42
C SER A 262 9.37 19.72 -5.68
N GLU A 263 8.68 20.60 -6.41
CA GLU A 263 9.07 21.99 -6.62
C GLU A 263 8.82 22.90 -5.41
N ILE A 264 7.97 22.49 -4.48
CA ILE A 264 7.72 23.22 -3.23
C ILE A 264 8.63 22.64 -2.15
N GLU A 265 9.50 23.48 -1.61
CA GLU A 265 10.34 23.06 -0.49
C GLU A 265 9.51 22.95 0.80
N ASP A 266 9.86 21.98 1.64
CA ASP A 266 9.22 21.79 2.96
C ASP A 266 9.25 23.06 3.80
N GLU A 267 10.31 23.85 3.66
CA GLU A 267 10.44 25.17 4.28
C GLU A 267 9.32 26.13 3.88
N GLU A 268 8.92 26.15 2.60
CA GLU A 268 7.82 26.97 2.15
C GLU A 268 6.49 26.50 2.73
N LEU A 269 6.24 25.17 2.73
CA LEU A 269 5.02 24.59 3.34
C LEU A 269 4.93 24.90 4.83
N LEU A 270 6.04 24.81 5.54
CA LEU A 270 6.12 25.08 6.98
C LEU A 270 5.90 26.57 7.29
N LYS A 271 6.42 27.48 6.45
CA LYS A 271 6.10 28.93 6.55
C LYS A 271 4.63 29.21 6.30
N LEU A 272 3.98 28.49 5.38
CA LEU A 272 2.54 28.63 5.14
C LEU A 272 1.71 28.11 6.32
N ALA A 273 2.09 26.97 6.90
CA ALA A 273 1.50 26.48 8.15
C ALA A 273 1.69 27.49 9.30
N GLN A 274 2.86 28.15 9.35
CA GLN A 274 3.14 29.15 10.36
C GLN A 274 2.21 30.36 10.29
N LYS A 275 1.98 30.86 9.07
CA LYS A 275 1.01 31.95 8.83
C LYS A 275 -0.42 31.58 9.24
N ALA A 276 -0.75 30.30 9.27
CA ALA A 276 -2.09 29.81 9.58
C ALA A 276 -2.37 29.63 11.08
N GLY A 277 -1.40 29.10 11.84
CA GLY A 277 -1.57 28.72 13.26
C GLY A 277 -0.95 29.68 14.29
N GLY A 278 -0.14 30.66 13.86
CA GLY A 278 0.57 31.57 14.77
C GLY A 278 1.79 30.94 15.47
N GLU A 279 2.66 31.77 16.05
CA GLU A 279 3.98 31.34 16.55
C GLU A 279 3.91 30.26 17.65
N LYS A 280 3.01 30.41 18.62
CA LYS A 280 2.98 29.55 19.83
C LYS A 280 2.47 28.13 19.56
N VAL A 281 1.47 28.00 18.70
CA VAL A 281 0.92 26.71 18.26
C VAL A 281 1.97 25.99 17.41
N MET A 282 2.69 26.74 16.58
CA MET A 282 3.71 26.21 15.70
C MET A 282 5.01 25.80 16.39
N GLU A 283 5.45 26.49 17.45
CA GLU A 283 6.60 26.02 18.26
C GLU A 283 6.34 24.62 18.85
N THR A 284 5.12 24.38 19.36
CA THR A 284 4.74 23.09 19.95
C THR A 284 4.58 22.00 18.89
N ILE A 285 4.01 22.34 17.72
CA ILE A 285 3.94 21.44 16.57
C ILE A 285 5.33 21.11 16.06
N TRP A 286 6.21 22.10 15.98
CA TRP A 286 7.54 21.97 15.42
C TRP A 286 8.35 20.93 16.16
N ASP A 287 8.51 21.12 17.47
CA ASP A 287 9.34 20.24 18.31
C ASP A 287 8.77 18.81 18.32
N ARG A 288 7.44 18.66 18.25
CA ARG A 288 6.80 17.34 18.20
C ARG A 288 6.86 16.68 16.83
N MET A 289 6.75 17.45 15.74
CA MET A 289 6.92 16.93 14.37
C MET A 289 8.36 16.51 14.13
N GLU A 290 9.33 17.30 14.61
CA GLU A 290 10.74 16.98 14.57
C GLU A 290 11.03 15.66 15.30
N GLN A 291 10.60 15.54 16.56
CA GLN A 291 10.74 14.30 17.33
C GLN A 291 10.06 13.09 16.68
N ARG A 292 8.83 13.25 16.16
CA ARG A 292 8.13 12.14 15.47
C ARG A 292 8.83 11.75 14.18
N MET A 293 9.38 12.71 13.44
CA MET A 293 10.14 12.46 12.22
C MET A 293 11.42 11.68 12.53
N GLU A 294 12.18 12.11 13.54
CA GLU A 294 13.36 11.39 14.03
C GLU A 294 13.01 9.95 14.44
N GLN A 295 11.92 9.75 15.18
CA GLN A 295 11.43 8.42 15.57
C GLN A 295 11.06 7.56 14.35
N ARG A 296 10.37 8.12 13.35
CA ARG A 296 10.02 7.37 12.12
C ARG A 296 11.25 6.98 11.33
N ILE A 297 12.26 7.83 11.27
CA ILE A 297 13.54 7.53 10.62
C ILE A 297 14.23 6.40 11.36
N ALA A 298 14.31 6.49 12.70
CA ALA A 298 14.85 5.41 13.52
C ALA A 298 14.12 4.08 13.26
N GLN A 299 12.78 4.08 13.25
CA GLN A 299 11.97 2.89 12.97
C GLN A 299 12.17 2.34 11.55
N ARG A 300 12.26 3.21 10.53
CA ARG A 300 12.51 2.78 9.14
C ARG A 300 13.89 2.18 8.97
N VAL A 301 14.90 2.79 9.60
CA VAL A 301 16.28 2.30 9.63
C VAL A 301 16.32 0.94 10.32
N GLU A 302 15.70 0.81 11.50
CA GLU A 302 15.60 -0.46 12.23
C GLU A 302 14.89 -1.55 11.41
N ALA A 303 13.74 -1.25 10.81
CA ALA A 303 13.01 -2.18 9.96
C ALA A 303 13.82 -2.63 8.74
N ARG A 304 14.65 -1.74 8.18
CA ARG A 304 15.56 -2.07 7.08
C ARG A 304 16.69 -2.98 7.53
N TRP A 305 17.34 -2.68 8.64
CA TRP A 305 18.37 -3.54 9.24
C TRP A 305 17.83 -4.93 9.57
N ARG A 306 16.62 -5.01 10.12
CA ARG A 306 15.96 -6.29 10.40
C ARG A 306 15.73 -7.12 9.13
N LYS A 307 15.36 -6.49 8.02
CA LYS A 307 15.21 -7.18 6.72
C LYS A 307 16.54 -7.65 6.15
N ILE A 308 17.58 -6.82 6.25
CA ILE A 308 18.94 -7.17 5.81
C ILE A 308 19.44 -8.37 6.60
N GLY A 309 19.39 -8.32 7.94
CA GLY A 309 19.81 -9.44 8.79
C GLY A 309 19.01 -10.72 8.54
N GLN A 310 17.71 -10.63 8.23
CA GLN A 310 16.91 -11.80 7.82
C GLN A 310 17.34 -12.38 6.48
N GLN A 311 17.74 -11.54 5.52
CA GLN A 311 18.22 -12.00 4.22
C GLN A 311 19.61 -12.62 4.32
N GLU A 312 20.52 -11.99 5.07
CA GLU A 312 21.87 -12.47 5.34
C GLU A 312 21.82 -13.81 6.08
N GLY A 313 21.09 -13.90 7.20
CA GLY A 313 20.95 -15.16 7.94
C GLY A 313 20.29 -16.28 7.12
N ARG A 314 19.38 -15.95 6.19
CA ARG A 314 18.82 -16.94 5.25
C ARG A 314 19.86 -17.39 4.22
N GLN A 315 20.70 -16.48 3.71
CA GLN A 315 21.76 -16.84 2.78
C GLN A 315 22.84 -17.69 3.46
N GLU A 316 23.27 -17.31 4.66
CA GLU A 316 24.21 -18.08 5.47
C GLU A 316 23.67 -19.48 5.74
N GLY A 317 22.43 -19.62 6.23
CA GLY A 317 21.83 -20.94 6.47
C GLY A 317 21.68 -21.80 5.22
N ILE A 318 21.45 -21.20 4.04
CA ILE A 318 21.46 -21.95 2.76
C ILE A 318 22.89 -22.39 2.41
N GLN A 319 23.89 -21.53 2.59
CA GLN A 319 25.28 -21.87 2.30
C GLN A 319 25.79 -22.98 3.21
N GLU A 320 25.52 -22.89 4.51
CA GLU A 320 25.85 -23.92 5.49
C GLU A 320 25.17 -25.24 5.14
N GLY A 321 23.85 -25.22 4.85
CA GLY A 321 23.13 -26.43 4.45
C GLY A 321 23.65 -27.06 3.14
N ILE A 322 24.09 -26.25 2.17
CA ILE A 322 24.72 -26.76 0.94
C ILE A 322 26.09 -27.37 1.25
N GLN A 323 26.88 -26.77 2.14
CA GLN A 323 28.18 -27.30 2.53
C GLN A 323 28.03 -28.63 3.28
N GLU A 324 27.15 -28.70 4.28
CA GLU A 324 26.85 -29.92 5.03
C GLU A 324 26.35 -31.01 4.10
N GLY A 325 25.35 -30.73 3.25
CA GLY A 325 24.83 -31.70 2.29
C GLY A 325 25.87 -32.18 1.26
N ARG A 326 26.82 -31.32 0.85
CA ARG A 326 27.95 -31.74 -0.01
C ARG A 326 28.93 -32.63 0.73
N GLN A 327 29.21 -32.37 2.00
CA GLN A 327 30.10 -33.22 2.80
C GLN A 327 29.47 -34.58 3.04
N GLU A 328 28.19 -34.61 3.42
CA GLU A 328 27.42 -35.84 3.62
C GLU A 328 27.34 -36.66 2.33
N GLY A 329 26.92 -36.06 1.21
CA GLY A 329 26.86 -36.75 -0.08
C GLY A 329 28.22 -37.27 -0.58
N ARG A 330 29.33 -36.57 -0.30
CA ARG A 330 30.69 -37.08 -0.61
C ARG A 330 31.11 -38.24 0.28
N ARG A 331 30.59 -38.32 1.51
CA ARG A 331 30.86 -39.41 2.43
C ARG A 331 30.06 -40.64 2.04
N GLU A 332 28.77 -40.47 1.79
CA GLU A 332 27.87 -41.53 1.30
C GLU A 332 28.37 -42.09 -0.03
N GLY A 333 28.67 -41.24 -1.02
CA GLY A 333 29.16 -41.68 -2.32
C GLY A 333 30.49 -42.45 -2.26
N ARG A 334 31.42 -42.05 -1.38
CA ARG A 334 32.67 -42.81 -1.15
C ARG A 334 32.40 -44.18 -0.53
N GLN A 335 31.43 -44.27 0.37
CA GLN A 335 31.05 -45.53 0.99
C GLN A 335 30.35 -46.46 -0.01
N GLU A 336 29.43 -45.93 -0.82
CA GLU A 336 28.79 -46.68 -1.91
C GLU A 336 29.80 -47.18 -2.95
N GLU A 337 30.79 -46.38 -3.32
CA GLU A 337 31.85 -46.78 -4.25
C GLU A 337 32.71 -47.91 -3.69
N LYS A 338 33.10 -47.83 -2.40
CA LYS A 338 33.81 -48.91 -1.70
C LYS A 338 33.01 -50.21 -1.70
N LEU A 339 31.70 -50.14 -1.39
CA LEU A 339 30.81 -51.30 -1.40
C LEU A 339 30.61 -51.87 -2.81
N SER A 340 30.48 -51.02 -3.83
CA SER A 340 30.36 -51.43 -5.23
C SER A 340 31.63 -52.15 -5.73
N LEU A 341 32.80 -51.62 -5.39
CA LEU A 341 34.08 -52.24 -5.70
C LEU A 341 34.23 -53.60 -5.01
N ALA A 342 33.89 -53.68 -3.71
CA ALA A 342 33.91 -54.94 -2.97
C ALA A 342 32.99 -56.00 -3.57
N ARG A 343 31.78 -55.64 -4.01
CA ARG A 343 30.87 -56.56 -4.72
C ARG A 343 31.51 -57.12 -5.99
N LYS A 344 32.09 -56.25 -6.84
CA LYS A 344 32.78 -56.68 -8.07
C LYS A 344 33.97 -57.59 -7.77
N MET A 345 34.74 -57.31 -6.72
CA MET A 345 35.88 -58.15 -6.34
C MET A 345 35.43 -59.52 -5.83
N LYS A 346 34.30 -59.58 -5.10
CA LYS A 346 33.68 -60.83 -4.65
C LYS A 346 33.18 -61.68 -5.82
N GLU A 347 32.52 -61.06 -6.81
CA GLU A 347 32.11 -61.72 -8.06
C GLU A 347 33.31 -62.30 -8.85
N ASN A 348 34.47 -61.65 -8.75
CA ASN A 348 35.71 -62.10 -9.39
C ASN A 348 36.59 -63.00 -8.50
N HIS A 349 36.04 -63.55 -7.41
CA HIS A 349 36.67 -64.55 -6.53
C HIS A 349 37.95 -64.08 -5.81
N PHE A 350 38.08 -62.78 -5.52
CA PHE A 350 39.14 -62.27 -4.64
C PHE A 350 38.94 -62.78 -3.21
N THR A 351 40.04 -63.01 -2.47
CA THR A 351 39.94 -63.41 -1.05
C THR A 351 39.47 -62.25 -0.18
N ILE A 352 38.85 -62.55 0.98
CA ILE A 352 38.40 -61.53 1.94
C ILE A 352 39.55 -60.58 2.32
N GLU A 353 40.74 -61.13 2.55
CA GLU A 353 41.96 -60.36 2.86
C GLU A 353 42.33 -59.36 1.75
N GLN A 354 42.18 -59.75 0.48
CA GLN A 354 42.42 -58.86 -0.66
C GLN A 354 41.36 -57.76 -0.74
N ILE A 355 40.08 -58.08 -0.52
CA ILE A 355 38.99 -57.10 -0.56
C ILE A 355 39.15 -56.06 0.55
N ILE A 356 39.50 -56.48 1.77
CA ILE A 356 39.83 -55.58 2.89
C ILE A 356 40.98 -54.65 2.49
N TYR A 357 42.06 -55.20 1.92
CA TYR A 357 43.23 -54.42 1.52
C TYR A 357 42.92 -53.32 0.50
N TYR A 358 42.09 -53.60 -0.52
CA TYR A 358 41.81 -52.64 -1.59
C TYR A 358 40.65 -51.67 -1.30
N THR A 359 39.69 -52.06 -0.46
CA THR A 359 38.48 -51.24 -0.19
C THR A 359 38.51 -50.55 1.17
N GLU A 360 39.40 -51.00 2.06
CA GLU A 360 39.47 -50.61 3.48
C GLU A 360 38.15 -50.81 4.23
N LEU A 361 37.26 -51.68 3.72
CA LEU A 361 36.05 -52.09 4.41
C LEU A 361 36.40 -53.12 5.48
N THR A 362 35.59 -53.16 6.53
CA THR A 362 35.69 -54.18 7.57
C THR A 362 35.24 -55.54 7.04
N GLU A 363 35.72 -56.62 7.66
CA GLU A 363 35.30 -57.98 7.31
C GLU A 363 33.78 -58.15 7.45
N GLU A 364 33.17 -57.56 8.49
CA GLU A 364 31.72 -57.56 8.70
C GLU A 364 30.95 -56.91 7.54
N GLU A 365 31.42 -55.74 7.05
CA GLU A 365 30.82 -55.05 5.91
C GLU A 365 30.92 -55.89 4.62
N ILE A 366 32.03 -56.62 4.41
CA ILE A 366 32.26 -57.45 3.23
C ILE A 366 31.44 -58.75 3.27
N LEU A 367 31.27 -59.33 4.46
CA LEU A 367 30.43 -60.52 4.66
C LEU A 367 28.94 -60.20 4.50
N ALA A 368 28.54 -58.96 4.79
CA ALA A 368 27.17 -58.47 4.61
C ALA A 368 26.80 -58.10 3.15
N LEU A 369 27.79 -57.99 2.25
CA LEU A 369 27.59 -57.80 0.80
C LEU A 369 27.19 -59.09 0.08
#